data_AF-A0A967UKS7-F1
#
_entry.id   AF-A0A967UKS7-F1
#
_cell.length_a   1.000
_cell.length_b   1.000
_cell.length_c   1.000
_cell.angle_alpha   90.00
_cell.angle_beta   90.00
_cell.angle_gamma   90.00
#
_symmetry.space_group_name_H-M   'P 1'
#
loop_
_entity.id
_entity.type
_entity.pdbx_description
1 polymer ?
#
loop_
_entity_poly.entity_id
_entity_poly.type
_entity_poly.pdbx_seq_one_letter_code
_entity_poly.pdbx_strand_id
1 'polypeptide(L)' 'MDFGWSELLVIGIVALIVVGPKDLPGMFRQLGKFTAKLRRMARDFQRAMEDAADEAGVKETASSLKKMTSAKNMGLD' A
#
# COMPACT_ATOMS: atom_id res chain seq x y z
N MET A 1 16.12 9.44 -27.48
CA MET A 1 15.69 8.69 -26.28
C MET A 1 15.83 9.62 -25.07
N ASP A 2 15.13 10.76 -25.01
CA ASP A 2 15.59 11.86 -24.11
C ASP A 2 14.49 12.65 -23.39
N PHE A 3 13.24 12.17 -23.38
CA PHE A 3 12.12 12.94 -22.81
C PHE A 3 11.76 12.58 -21.35
N GLY A 4 11.89 11.32 -20.91
CA GLY A 4 11.41 10.94 -19.56
C GLY A 4 12.24 11.44 -18.38
N TRP A 5 13.57 11.38 -18.47
CA TRP A 5 14.44 11.79 -17.35
C TRP A 5 14.57 13.31 -17.24
N SER A 6 14.56 14.02 -18.37
CA SER A 6 14.64 15.48 -18.42
C SER A 6 13.34 16.13 -17.91
N GLU A 7 12.17 15.61 -18.30
CA GLU A 7 10.87 16.07 -17.79
C GLU A 7 10.72 15.86 -16.28
N LEU A 8 11.15 14.70 -15.76
CA LEU A 8 11.16 14.45 -14.31
C LEU A 8 12.05 15.44 -13.56
N LEU A 9 13.19 15.83 -14.14
CA LEU A 9 14.11 16.81 -13.56
C LEU A 9 13.46 18.20 -13.52
N VAL A 10 12.78 18.62 -14.59
CA VAL A 10 12.02 19.88 -14.64
C VAL A 10 10.91 19.89 -13.59
N ILE A 11 10.13 18.81 -13.48
CA ILE A 11 9.08 18.68 -12.46
C ILE A 11 9.69 18.74 -11.05
N GLY A 12 10.85 18.11 -10.84
CA GLY A 12 11.59 18.19 -9.58
C GLY A 12 12.00 19.61 -9.22
N ILE A 13 12.52 20.39 -10.17
CA ILE A 13 12.88 21.79 -9.97
C ILE A 13 11.65 22.63 -9.65
N VAL A 14 10.56 22.49 -10.41
CA VAL A 14 9.31 23.22 -10.17
C VAL A 14 8.75 22.88 -8.79
N ALA A 15 8.76 21.61 -8.40
CA ALA A 15 8.32 21.18 -7.07
C ALA A 15 9.18 21.79 -5.94
N LEU A 16 10.51 21.87 -6.13
CA LEU A 16 11.42 22.53 -5.18
C LEU A 16 11.16 24.03 -5.05
N ILE A 17 10.80 24.72 -6.14
CA ILE A 17 10.48 26.16 -6.11
C ILE A 17 9.15 26.40 -5.40
N VAL A 18 8.13 25.60 -5.71
CA VAL A 18 6.77 25.77 -5.17
C VAL A 18 6.71 25.40 -3.68
N VAL A 19 7.30 24.27 -3.31
CA VAL A 19 7.25 23.75 -1.94
C VAL A 19 8.40 24.30 -1.08
N GLY A 20 9.56 24.54 -1.69
CA GLY A 20 10.80 24.87 -0.98
C GLY A 20 11.71 23.65 -0.81
N PRO A 21 13.03 23.77 -1.05
CA PRO A 21 13.97 22.65 -0.96
C PRO A 21 14.16 22.12 0.47
N LYS A 22 13.87 22.94 1.48
CA LYS A 22 13.95 22.54 2.90
C LYS A 22 12.64 21.95 3.42
N ASP A 23 11.51 22.23 2.77
CA ASP A 23 10.19 21.77 3.20
C ASP A 23 9.85 20.39 2.63
N LEU A 24 10.30 20.08 1.41
CA LEU A 24 10.21 18.74 0.81
C LEU A 24 10.71 17.60 1.73
N PRO A 25 11.95 17.64 2.28
CA PRO A 25 12.42 16.61 3.20
C PRO A 25 11.61 16.57 4.50
N GLY A 26 11.11 17.72 4.97
CA GLY A 26 10.20 17.79 6.11
C GLY A 26 8.87 17.08 5.85
N MET A 27 8.25 17.32 4.70
CA MET A 27 7.01 16.67 4.26
C MET A 27 7.17 15.16 4.11
N PHE A 28 8.24 14.68 3.47
CA PHE A 28 8.52 13.24 3.39
C PHE A 28 8.68 12.61 4.76
N ARG A 29 9.30 13.31 5.72
CA ARG A 29 9.46 12.81 7.09
C ARG A 29 8.13 12.77 7.84
N GLN A 30 7.23 13.72 7.61
CA GLN A 30 5.87 13.72 8.17
C GLN A 30 5.01 12.61 7.56
N LEU A 31 4.98 12.50 6.24
CA LEU A 31 4.32 11.41 5.50
C LEU A 31 4.85 10.05 5.95
N GLY A 32 6.18 9.90 6.06
CA GLY A 32 6.80 8.67 6.53
C GLY A 32 6.35 8.28 7.94
N LYS A 33 6.27 9.24 8.87
CA LYS A 33 5.74 9.01 10.22
C LYS A 33 4.26 8.61 10.21
N PHE A 34 3.45 9.28 9.38
CA PHE A 34 2.03 8.97 9.23
C PHE A 34 1.82 7.56 8.66
N THR A 35 2.49 7.22 7.56
CA THR A 35 2.46 5.89 6.96
C THR A 35 2.99 4.82 7.91
N ALA A 36 4.04 5.11 8.69
CA ALA A 36 4.54 4.17 9.69
C ALA A 36 3.50 3.89 10.80
N LYS A 37 2.77 4.93 11.24
CA LYS A 37 1.67 4.78 12.20
C LYS A 37 0.53 3.97 11.62
N LEU A 38 0.08 4.29 10.40
CA LEU A 38 -0.94 3.51 9.70
C LEU A 38 -0.51 2.05 9.51
N ARG A 39 0.73 1.80 9.11
CA ARG A 39 1.24 0.43 8.94
C ARG A 39 1.28 -0.34 10.26
N ARG A 40 1.58 0.34 11.37
CA ARG A 40 1.50 -0.27 12.71
C ARG A 40 0.06 -0.63 13.06
N MET A 41 -0.86 0.31 12.90
CA MET A 41 -2.29 0.09 13.14
C MET A 41 -2.85 -1.03 12.24
N ALA A 42 -2.46 -1.08 10.97
CA ALA A 42 -2.86 -2.14 10.04
C ALA A 42 -2.35 -3.52 10.49
N ARG A 43 -1.12 -3.61 11.01
CA ARG A 43 -0.60 -4.88 11.57
C ARG A 43 -1.36 -5.29 12.83
N ASP A 44 -1.70 -4.34 13.69
CA ASP A 44 -2.45 -4.62 14.92
C ASP A 44 -3.89 -5.05 14.57
N PHE A 45 -4.51 -4.40 13.58
CA PHE A 45 -5.81 -4.79 13.03
C PHE A 45 -5.78 -6.17 12.36
N GLN A 46 -4.74 -6.47 11.56
CA GLN A 46 -4.56 -7.80 10.95
C GLN A 46 -4.48 -8.89 12.01
N ARG A 47 -3.74 -8.66 13.11
CA ARG A 47 -3.66 -9.61 14.22
C ARG A 47 -5.03 -9.81 14.88
N ALA A 48 -5.72 -8.73 15.22
CA ALA A 48 -7.06 -8.82 15.81
C ALA A 48 -8.09 -9.47 14.87
N MET A 49 -7.99 -9.23 13.56
CA MET A 49 -8.81 -9.89 12.55
C MET A 49 -8.47 -11.37 12.39
N GLU A 50 -7.19 -11.76 12.44
CA GLU A 50 -6.78 -13.18 12.41
C GLU A 50 -7.38 -13.92 13.61
N ASP A 51 -7.25 -13.35 14.82
CA ASP A 51 -7.80 -13.93 16.05
C ASP A 51 -9.34 -14.05 15.95
N ALA A 52 -10.02 -13.00 15.48
CA ALA A 52 -11.48 -13.01 15.30
C ALA A 52 -11.93 -13.94 14.16
N ALA A 53 -11.15 -14.06 13.09
CA ALA A 53 -11.45 -14.91 11.93
C ALA A 53 -11.26 -16.40 12.24
N ASP A 54 -10.27 -16.72 13.09
CA ASP A 54 -10.06 -18.05 13.64
C ASP A 54 -11.23 -18.45 14.56
N GLU A 55 -11.76 -17.53 15.37
CA GLU A 55 -12.94 -17.78 16.22
C GLU A 55 -14.26 -17.84 15.43
N ALA A 56 -14.43 -17.00 14.41
CA ALA A 56 -15.66 -16.91 13.62
C ALA A 56 -15.71 -17.84 12.38
N GLY A 57 -14.73 -18.74 12.21
CA GLY A 57 -14.69 -19.69 11.07
C GLY A 57 -14.54 -19.02 9.69
N VAL A 58 -14.17 -17.72 9.67
CA VAL A 58 -14.05 -16.92 8.45
C VAL A 58 -12.89 -17.43 7.60
N LYS A 59 -11.87 -18.01 8.23
CA LYS A 59 -10.74 -18.67 7.56
C LYS A 59 -11.17 -19.86 6.70
N GLU A 60 -12.10 -20.68 7.19
CA GLU A 60 -12.70 -21.80 6.46
C GLU A 60 -13.46 -21.28 5.22
N THR A 61 -14.21 -20.19 5.40
CA THR A 61 -14.97 -19.52 4.34
C THR A 61 -14.05 -18.90 3.28
N ALA A 62 -12.99 -18.20 3.69
CA ALA A 62 -11.99 -17.61 2.81
C ALA A 62 -11.20 -18.69 2.04
N SER A 63 -10.86 -19.80 2.70
CA SER A 63 -10.19 -20.95 2.09
C SER A 63 -11.10 -21.65 1.07
N SER A 64 -12.38 -21.78 1.37
CA SER A 64 -13.40 -22.33 0.46
C SER A 64 -13.62 -21.41 -0.76
N LEU A 65 -13.74 -20.10 -0.56
CA LEU A 65 -13.81 -19.11 -1.64
C LEU A 65 -12.54 -19.12 -2.50
N LYS A 66 -11.35 -19.22 -1.89
CA LYS A 66 -10.07 -19.32 -2.62
C LYS A 66 -10.00 -20.61 -3.42
N LYS A 67 -10.47 -21.75 -2.89
CA LYS A 67 -10.57 -23.02 -3.63
C LYS A 67 -11.59 -22.93 -4.76
N MET A 68 -12.75 -22.31 -4.56
CA MET A 68 -13.74 -22.11 -5.63
C MET A 68 -13.23 -21.18 -6.72
N THR A 69 -12.51 -20.10 -6.36
CA THR A 69 -11.91 -19.16 -7.32
C THR A 69 -10.72 -19.80 -8.05
N SER A 70 -9.91 -20.58 -7.34
CA SER A 70 -8.81 -21.33 -7.93
C SER A 70 -9.29 -22.47 -8.82
N ALA A 71 -10.37 -23.16 -8.46
CA ALA A 71 -11.01 -24.17 -9.29
C ALA A 71 -11.66 -23.53 -10.53
N LYS A 72 -12.28 -22.34 -10.39
CA LYS A 72 -12.81 -21.57 -11.51
C LYS A 72 -11.70 -21.09 -12.47
N ASN A 73 -10.52 -20.76 -11.95
CA ASN A 73 -9.33 -20.44 -12.74
C ASN A 73 -8.61 -21.67 -13.33
N MET A 74 -8.98 -22.90 -12.95
CA MET A 74 -8.46 -24.13 -13.56
C MET A 74 -9.36 -24.67 -14.70
N GLY A 75 -10.40 -23.94 -15.11
CA GLY A 75 -11.41 -24.51 -16.00
C GLY A 75 -12.01 -23.60 -17.08
N LEU A 76 -11.67 -22.31 -17.22
CA LEU A 76 -12.21 -21.46 -18.30
C LEU A 76 -11.25 -20.29 -18.66
N ASP A 77 -10.21 -20.58 -19.44
CA ASP A 77 -9.99 -20.10 -20.82
C ASP A 77 -9.07 -21.12 -21.54
#